data_AF-A0A4Q6GKZ4-F1
#
_entry.id   AF-A0A4Q6GKZ4-F1
#
_cell.length_a   1.000
_cell.length_b   1.000
_cell.length_c   1.000
_cell.angle_alpha   90.00
_cell.angle_beta   90.00
_cell.angle_gamma   90.00
#
_symmetry.space_group_name_H-M   'P 1'
#
loop_
_entity.id
_entity.type
_entity.pdbx_description
1 polymer ?
#
loop_
_entity_poly.entity_id
_entity_poly.type
_entity_poly.pdbx_seq_one_letter_code
_entity_poly.pdbx_strand_id
1 'polypeptide(L)'
;MDDLFKTEPAPPLAEALRPRTIDEVIGQSHLLGPGKPLNLVFKSGKPHSMILWGPPGVGKTTLARLTAYAFDCEFIALSAVLSGVKDIRAAVEQAEHYLQQGKHTILFIDEIHRFNKSQQDALLPFVESGLVTLIGATTENPSFEVNSALLSRSQVYVLKALDDDEMRLLLKRAHERVLQHLTFEEVAVDTLVG
;
A
#
# COMPACT_ATOMS: atom_id res chain seq x y z
N MET A 1 16.38 27.91 -19.72
CA MET A 1 17.46 27.96 -18.72
C MET A 1 17.14 26.85 -17.75
N ASP A 2 17.56 25.64 -18.10
CA ASP A 2 17.35 24.45 -17.29
C ASP A 2 18.29 24.49 -16.09
N ASP A 3 17.72 24.16 -14.94
CA ASP A 3 18.33 24.24 -13.62
C ASP A 3 19.40 23.15 -13.47
N LEU A 4 20.61 23.44 -13.96
CA LEU A 4 21.77 22.56 -14.06
C LEU A 4 22.35 22.12 -12.70
N PHE A 5 21.70 22.46 -11.58
CA PHE A 5 22.16 22.21 -10.22
C PHE A 5 21.11 21.59 -9.29
N LYS A 6 20.03 21.00 -9.82
CA LYS A 6 19.17 20.14 -8.99
C LYS A 6 19.83 18.78 -8.76
N THR A 7 20.57 18.67 -7.67
CA THR A 7 20.93 17.37 -7.10
C THR A 7 19.64 16.72 -6.60
N GLU A 8 19.04 15.83 -7.39
CA GLU A 8 17.91 15.04 -6.91
C GLU A 8 18.39 14.15 -5.75
N PRO A 9 17.70 14.16 -4.60
CA PRO A 9 18.08 13.30 -3.49
C PRO A 9 17.95 11.84 -3.91
N ALA A 10 19.01 11.05 -3.67
CA ALA A 10 18.95 9.61 -3.91
C ALA A 10 17.81 8.99 -3.10
N PRO A 11 16.98 8.11 -3.70
CA PRO A 11 15.87 7.52 -2.98
C PRO A 11 16.37 6.71 -1.79
N PRO A 12 15.69 6.78 -0.62
CA PRO A 12 16.01 5.92 0.51
C PRO A 12 16.00 4.44 0.13
N LEU A 13 16.79 3.62 0.82
CA LEU A 13 16.90 2.18 0.54
C LEU A 13 15.54 1.49 0.48
N ALA A 14 14.62 1.81 1.39
CA ALA A 14 13.27 1.24 1.42
C ALA A 14 12.47 1.51 0.14
N GLU A 15 12.66 2.67 -0.49
CA GLU A 15 12.01 3.00 -1.77
C GLU A 15 12.70 2.27 -2.92
N ALA A 16 14.04 2.22 -2.93
CA ALA A 16 14.81 1.52 -3.95
C ALA A 16 14.54 0.00 -3.97
N LEU A 17 14.18 -0.59 -2.83
CA LEU A 17 13.87 -2.01 -2.69
C LEU A 17 12.39 -2.35 -2.88
N ARG A 18 11.52 -1.37 -3.11
CA ARG A 18 10.08 -1.64 -3.27
C ARG A 18 9.87 -2.62 -4.43
N PRO A 19 9.14 -3.73 -4.21
CA PRO A 19 8.84 -4.69 -5.28
C PRO A 19 8.02 -4.03 -6.38
N ARG A 20 8.23 -4.48 -7.62
CA ARG A 20 7.52 -3.97 -8.81
C ARG A 20 6.33 -4.83 -9.22
N THR A 21 6.32 -6.08 -8.79
CA THR A 21 5.22 -7.03 -9.03
C THR A 21 4.83 -7.73 -7.75
N ILE A 22 3.67 -8.38 -7.75
CA ILE A 22 3.20 -9.14 -6.59
C ILE A 22 4.10 -10.33 -6.26
N ASP A 23 4.74 -10.93 -7.27
CA ASP A 23 5.66 -12.07 -7.11
C ASP A 23 7.00 -11.65 -6.46
N GLU A 24 7.33 -10.36 -6.51
CA GLU A 24 8.48 -9.82 -5.78
C GLU A 24 8.18 -9.53 -4.31
N VAL A 25 6.92 -9.57 -3.85
CA VAL A 25 6.60 -9.30 -2.45
C VAL A 25 7.19 -10.42 -1.57
N ILE A 26 7.99 -10.03 -0.58
CA ILE A 26 8.48 -10.95 0.45
C ILE A 26 7.44 -10.99 1.55
N GLY A 27 7.14 -12.20 2.00
CA GLY A 27 6.14 -12.48 3.01
C GLY A 27 4.71 -12.43 2.50
N GLN A 28 3.77 -12.47 3.45
CA GLN A 28 2.33 -12.53 3.19
C GLN A 28 1.92 -13.75 2.34
N SER A 29 2.64 -14.86 2.43
CA SER A 29 2.37 -16.10 1.70
C SER A 29 0.96 -16.66 1.97
N HIS A 30 0.37 -16.36 3.13
CA HIS A 30 -1.02 -16.69 3.47
C HIS A 30 -2.05 -15.89 2.69
N LEU A 31 -1.69 -14.74 2.09
CA LEU A 31 -2.54 -13.91 1.24
C LEU A 31 -2.21 -14.03 -0.24
N LEU A 32 -0.91 -14.12 -0.57
CA LEU A 32 -0.38 -14.04 -1.94
C LEU A 32 -0.01 -15.39 -2.54
N GLY A 33 0.09 -16.44 -1.73
CA GLY A 33 0.38 -17.79 -2.21
C GLY A 33 -0.67 -18.30 -3.20
N PRO A 34 -0.36 -19.34 -3.98
CA PRO A 34 -1.30 -19.90 -4.95
C PRO A 34 -2.65 -20.26 -4.32
N GLY A 35 -3.74 -19.72 -4.88
CA GLY A 35 -5.10 -19.98 -4.40
C GLY A 35 -5.49 -19.23 -3.13
N LYS A 36 -4.64 -18.32 -2.63
CA LYS A 36 -4.95 -17.48 -1.46
C LYS A 36 -5.78 -16.25 -1.84
N PRO A 37 -6.47 -15.61 -0.87
CA PRO A 37 -7.48 -14.60 -1.15
C PRO A 37 -6.99 -13.45 -2.03
N LEU A 38 -5.82 -12.88 -1.74
CA LEU A 38 -5.29 -11.75 -2.50
C LEU A 38 -4.72 -12.22 -3.85
N ASN A 39 -4.10 -13.41 -3.90
CA ASN A 39 -3.69 -14.05 -5.17
C ASN A 39 -4.88 -14.22 -6.15
N LEU A 40 -6.04 -14.66 -5.65
CA LEU A 40 -7.24 -14.84 -6.46
C LEU A 40 -7.77 -13.50 -7.01
N VAL A 41 -7.65 -12.42 -6.24
CA VAL A 41 -8.04 -11.06 -6.68
C VAL A 41 -7.11 -10.57 -7.78
N PHE A 42 -5.79 -10.69 -7.61
CA PHE A 42 -4.84 -10.35 -8.67
C PHE A 42 -5.07 -11.16 -9.95
N LYS A 43 -5.47 -12.43 -9.83
CA LYS A 43 -5.83 -13.27 -10.97
C LYS A 43 -7.17 -12.93 -11.61
N SER A 44 -8.13 -12.39 -10.85
CA SER A 44 -9.45 -12.05 -11.39
C SER A 44 -9.44 -10.80 -12.26
N GLY A 45 -8.38 -9.97 -12.16
CA GLY A 45 -8.25 -8.74 -12.94
C GLY A 45 -9.12 -7.58 -12.45
N LYS A 46 -9.78 -7.71 -11.29
CA LYS A 46 -10.68 -6.69 -10.77
C LYS A 46 -10.29 -6.26 -9.35
N PRO A 47 -9.93 -4.98 -9.14
CA PRO A 47 -9.72 -4.46 -7.79
C PRO A 47 -11.05 -4.40 -7.03
N HIS A 48 -10.97 -4.50 -5.71
CA HIS A 48 -12.08 -4.27 -4.81
C HIS A 48 -11.58 -3.47 -3.60
N SER A 49 -12.49 -2.79 -2.92
CA SER A 49 -12.12 -1.99 -1.76
C SER A 49 -11.63 -2.91 -0.63
N MET A 50 -10.56 -2.51 0.05
CA MET A 50 -9.94 -3.33 1.08
C MET A 50 -9.31 -2.51 2.19
N ILE A 51 -9.21 -3.12 3.38
CA ILE A 51 -8.45 -2.60 4.52
C ILE A 51 -7.26 -3.52 4.77
N LEU A 52 -6.05 -2.98 4.64
CA LEU A 52 -4.79 -3.65 4.95
C LEU A 52 -4.44 -3.37 6.42
N TRP A 53 -4.55 -4.40 7.25
CA TRP A 53 -4.27 -4.30 8.68
C TRP A 53 -3.01 -5.08 9.04
N GLY A 54 -2.04 -4.43 9.65
CA GLY A 54 -0.85 -5.11 10.16
C GLY A 54 0.18 -4.12 10.72
N PRO A 55 1.26 -4.62 11.35
CA PRO A 55 2.24 -3.76 11.98
C PRO A 55 2.96 -2.83 10.97
N PRO A 56 3.73 -1.84 11.44
CA PRO A 56 4.58 -1.02 10.57
C PRO A 56 5.54 -1.88 9.74
N GLY A 57 5.85 -1.45 8.52
CA GLY A 57 6.87 -2.10 7.69
C GLY A 57 6.46 -3.39 6.95
N VAL A 58 5.24 -3.92 7.15
CA VAL A 58 4.81 -5.19 6.52
C VAL A 58 4.35 -5.08 5.05
N GLY A 59 4.53 -3.92 4.42
CA GLY A 59 4.25 -3.73 2.99
C GLY A 59 2.83 -3.27 2.63
N LYS A 60 2.06 -2.68 3.56
CA LYS A 60 0.70 -2.13 3.29
C LYS A 60 0.67 -1.18 2.08
N THR A 61 1.48 -0.11 2.14
CA THR A 61 1.57 0.90 1.06
C THR A 61 2.08 0.29 -0.25
N THR A 62 3.02 -0.64 -0.15
CA THR A 62 3.56 -1.38 -1.30
C THR A 62 2.47 -2.18 -2.00
N LEU A 63 1.68 -2.95 -1.25
CA LEU A 63 0.58 -3.72 -1.82
C LEU A 63 -0.48 -2.83 -2.47
N ALA A 64 -0.83 -1.70 -1.86
CA ALA A 64 -1.77 -0.76 -2.46
C ALA A 64 -1.28 -0.23 -3.83
N ARG A 65 0.00 0.12 -3.94
CA ARG A 65 0.61 0.57 -5.21
C ARG A 65 0.67 -0.54 -6.25
N LEU A 66 1.04 -1.75 -5.84
CA LEU A 66 1.07 -2.92 -6.73
C LEU A 66 -0.32 -3.25 -7.26
N THR A 67 -1.37 -3.11 -6.44
CA THR A 67 -2.76 -3.25 -6.87
C THR A 67 -3.10 -2.26 -7.98
N ALA A 68 -2.73 -0.99 -7.83
CA ALA A 68 -3.00 0.02 -8.85
C ALA A 68 -2.27 -0.28 -10.17
N TYR A 69 -0.99 -0.63 -10.07
CA TYR A 69 -0.18 -1.00 -11.23
C TYR A 69 -0.71 -2.26 -11.95
N ALA A 70 -1.05 -3.30 -11.19
CA ALA A 70 -1.51 -4.57 -11.76
C ALA A 70 -2.86 -4.46 -12.49
N PHE A 71 -3.70 -3.50 -12.09
CA PHE A 71 -5.04 -3.29 -12.67
C PHE A 71 -5.14 -2.03 -13.53
N ASP A 72 -4.02 -1.43 -13.94
CA ASP A 72 -3.96 -0.23 -14.76
C ASP A 72 -4.85 0.91 -14.23
N CYS A 73 -4.79 1.13 -12.92
CA CYS A 73 -5.54 2.18 -12.22
C CYS A 73 -4.62 3.34 -11.87
N GLU A 74 -5.18 4.55 -11.90
CA GLU A 74 -4.55 5.72 -11.31
C GLU A 74 -4.49 5.59 -9.79
N PHE A 75 -3.45 6.14 -9.18
CA PHE A 75 -3.19 5.98 -7.75
C PHE A 75 -3.15 7.35 -7.06
N ILE A 76 -4.13 7.60 -6.19
CA ILE A 76 -4.17 8.79 -5.34
C ILE A 76 -3.88 8.32 -3.91
N ALA A 77 -2.88 8.92 -3.27
CA ALA A 77 -2.52 8.60 -1.89
C ALA A 77 -2.80 9.78 -0.96
N LEU A 78 -3.50 9.52 0.13
CA LEU A 78 -3.71 10.42 1.25
C LEU A 78 -3.09 9.82 2.52
N SER A 79 -2.61 10.67 3.42
CA SER A 79 -2.22 10.28 4.77
C SER A 79 -3.24 10.84 5.73
N ALA A 80 -3.96 9.99 6.46
CA ALA A 80 -5.00 10.44 7.39
C ALA A 80 -4.44 11.27 8.57
N VAL A 81 -3.12 11.23 8.77
CA VAL A 81 -2.40 12.08 9.75
C VAL A 81 -2.33 13.53 9.27
N LEU A 82 -2.17 13.76 7.97
CA LEU A 82 -1.95 15.09 7.39
C LEU A 82 -3.17 15.63 6.64
N SER A 83 -4.06 14.75 6.19
CA SER A 83 -5.18 15.08 5.32
C SER A 83 -6.43 15.51 6.10
N GLY A 84 -7.06 16.58 5.64
CA GLY A 84 -8.38 17.03 6.07
C GLY A 84 -9.47 16.76 5.03
N VAL A 85 -10.66 17.31 5.26
CA VAL A 85 -11.81 17.21 4.33
C VAL A 85 -11.49 17.84 2.97
N LYS A 86 -10.65 18.88 2.93
CA LYS A 86 -10.25 19.54 1.69
C LYS A 86 -9.44 18.59 0.78
N ASP A 87 -8.52 17.82 1.36
CA ASP A 87 -7.69 16.89 0.60
C ASP A 87 -8.51 15.71 0.07
N ILE A 88 -9.50 15.24 0.84
CA ILE A 88 -10.48 14.23 0.38
C ILE A 88 -11.23 14.76 -0.85
N ARG A 89 -11.73 16.00 -0.80
CA ARG A 89 -12.44 16.61 -1.94
C ARG A 89 -11.54 16.73 -3.17
N ALA A 90 -10.31 17.20 -2.99
CA ALA A 90 -9.34 17.30 -4.09
C ALA A 90 -9.04 15.92 -4.71
N ALA A 91 -8.91 14.88 -3.89
CA ALA A 91 -8.72 13.51 -4.36
C ALA A 91 -9.93 13.00 -5.17
N VAL A 92 -11.15 13.34 -4.76
CA VAL A 92 -12.39 13.00 -5.47
C VAL A 92 -12.47 13.73 -6.80
N GLU A 93 -12.24 15.04 -6.83
CA GLU A 93 -12.22 15.83 -8.08
C GLU A 93 -11.19 15.28 -9.08
N GLN A 94 -10.01 14.88 -8.59
CA GLN A 94 -9.00 14.24 -9.41
C GLN A 94 -9.44 12.85 -9.93
N ALA A 95 -10.12 12.06 -9.11
CA ALA A 95 -10.67 10.77 -9.53
C ALA A 95 -11.76 10.92 -10.59
N GLU A 96 -12.61 11.95 -10.49
CA GLU A 96 -13.60 12.29 -11.52
C GLU A 96 -12.92 12.66 -12.85
N HIS A 97 -11.82 13.41 -12.80
CA HIS A 97 -11.06 13.73 -13.99
C HIS A 97 -10.45 12.49 -14.65
N TYR A 98 -9.90 11.56 -13.87
CA TYR A 98 -9.42 10.28 -14.40
C TYR A 98 -10.54 9.44 -15.00
N LEU A 99 -11.71 9.42 -14.38
CA LEU A 99 -12.87 8.70 -14.91
C LEU A 99 -13.33 9.28 -16.27
N GLN A 100 -13.29 10.61 -16.45
CA GLN A 100 -13.56 11.25 -17.74
C GLN A 100 -12.57 10.83 -18.83
N GLN A 101 -11.35 10.45 -18.45
CA GLN A 101 -10.33 9.89 -19.33
C GLN A 101 -10.46 8.37 -19.50
N GLY A 102 -11.50 7.74 -18.93
CA GLY A 102 -11.72 6.30 -18.98
C GLY A 102 -10.84 5.48 -18.02
N LYS A 103 -10.22 6.12 -17.02
CA LYS A 103 -9.33 5.46 -16.07
C LYS A 103 -9.99 5.28 -14.70
N HIS A 104 -9.81 4.10 -14.12
CA HIS A 104 -10.22 3.82 -12.74
C HIS A 104 -9.20 4.34 -11.75
N THR A 105 -9.64 4.65 -10.53
CA THR A 105 -8.79 5.21 -9.48
C THR A 105 -8.78 4.34 -8.23
N ILE A 106 -7.58 4.03 -7.74
CA ILE A 106 -7.35 3.55 -6.38
C ILE A 106 -7.08 4.74 -5.49
N LEU A 107 -7.97 4.95 -4.50
CA LEU A 107 -7.76 5.90 -3.42
C LEU A 107 -7.15 5.17 -2.23
N PHE A 108 -5.85 5.38 -2.02
CA PHE A 108 -5.13 4.86 -0.87
C PHE A 108 -5.17 5.85 0.30
N ILE A 109 -5.51 5.37 1.49
CA ILE A 109 -5.52 6.17 2.71
C ILE A 109 -4.65 5.48 3.75
N ASP A 110 -3.48 6.06 4.02
CA ASP A 110 -2.59 5.57 5.07
C ASP A 110 -3.06 6.03 6.45
N GLU A 111 -2.87 5.16 7.44
CA GLU A 111 -3.35 5.34 8.82
C GLU A 111 -4.83 5.74 8.92
N ILE A 112 -5.71 5.09 8.14
CA ILE A 112 -7.14 5.42 8.02
C ILE A 112 -7.87 5.52 9.38
N HIS A 113 -7.38 4.83 10.41
CA HIS A 113 -7.88 4.91 11.78
C HIS A 113 -7.79 6.34 12.38
N ARG A 114 -6.97 7.23 11.81
CA ARG A 114 -6.84 8.63 12.26
C ARG A 114 -7.94 9.55 11.74
N PHE A 115 -8.66 9.14 10.70
CA PHE A 115 -9.84 9.88 10.26
C PHE A 115 -10.97 9.75 11.27
N ASN A 116 -11.57 10.88 11.61
CA ASN A 116 -12.79 10.88 12.39
C ASN A 116 -13.97 10.31 11.59
N LYS A 117 -15.06 9.97 12.28
CA LYS A 117 -16.24 9.36 11.66
C LYS A 117 -16.79 10.19 10.49
N SER A 118 -16.82 11.52 10.59
CA SER A 118 -17.31 12.37 9.50
C SER A 118 -16.42 12.32 8.25
N GLN A 119 -15.10 12.21 8.41
CA GLN A 119 -14.18 12.05 7.29
C GLN A 119 -14.32 10.68 6.63
N GLN A 120 -14.53 9.63 7.43
CA GLN A 120 -14.80 8.28 6.92
C GLN A 120 -16.15 8.21 6.18
N ASP A 121 -17.20 8.80 6.76
CA ASP A 121 -18.52 8.87 6.14
C ASP A 121 -18.50 9.64 4.81
N ALA A 122 -17.64 10.67 4.70
CA ALA A 122 -17.47 11.44 3.47
C ALA A 122 -16.91 10.61 2.30
N LEU A 123 -16.29 9.45 2.55
CA LEU A 123 -15.77 8.57 1.50
C LEU A 123 -16.87 7.67 0.90
N LEU A 124 -17.94 7.39 1.65
CA LEU A 124 -18.95 6.38 1.29
C LEU A 124 -19.57 6.57 -0.09
N PRO A 125 -20.04 7.78 -0.48
CA PRO A 125 -20.69 7.96 -1.79
C PRO A 125 -19.78 7.61 -2.96
N PHE A 126 -18.47 7.80 -2.81
CA PHE A 126 -17.47 7.58 -3.87
C PHE A 126 -17.04 6.12 -3.96
N VAL A 127 -17.04 5.41 -2.82
CA VAL A 127 -16.83 3.97 -2.78
C VAL A 127 -18.06 3.23 -3.33
N GLU A 128 -19.27 3.68 -2.99
CA GLU A 128 -20.53 3.06 -3.43
C GLU A 128 -20.81 3.25 -4.91
N SER A 129 -20.51 4.44 -5.45
CA SER A 129 -20.67 4.72 -6.88
C SER A 129 -19.60 4.03 -7.74
N GLY A 130 -18.53 3.50 -7.14
CA GLY A 130 -17.40 2.94 -7.86
C GLY A 130 -16.47 4.00 -8.48
N LEU A 131 -16.64 5.28 -8.13
CA LEU A 131 -15.72 6.34 -8.55
C LEU A 131 -14.28 6.04 -8.09
N VAL A 132 -14.14 5.53 -6.87
CA VAL A 132 -12.86 5.08 -6.33
C VAL A 132 -12.95 3.67 -5.77
N THR A 133 -11.89 2.89 -5.97
CA THR A 133 -11.63 1.71 -5.14
C THR A 133 -10.80 2.14 -3.93
N LEU A 134 -11.33 1.96 -2.72
CA LEU A 134 -10.66 2.37 -1.49
C LEU A 134 -9.66 1.30 -1.04
N ILE A 135 -8.42 1.70 -0.76
CA ILE A 135 -7.47 0.88 0.00
C ILE A 135 -7.07 1.64 1.27
N GLY A 136 -7.61 1.24 2.41
CA GLY A 136 -7.21 1.78 3.72
C GLY A 136 -6.06 0.97 4.31
N ALA A 137 -5.07 1.63 4.90
CA ALA A 137 -4.02 0.99 5.69
C ALA A 137 -4.11 1.40 7.16
N THR A 138 -3.89 0.45 8.07
CA THR A 138 -3.89 0.73 9.52
C THR A 138 -3.01 -0.25 10.28
N THR A 139 -2.40 0.23 11.37
CA THR A 139 -1.79 -0.62 12.41
C THR A 139 -2.80 -1.04 13.48
N GLU A 140 -3.82 -0.23 13.70
CA GLU A 140 -4.88 -0.46 14.69
C GLU A 140 -5.94 -1.42 14.18
N ASN A 141 -6.60 -2.12 15.10
CA ASN A 141 -7.65 -3.07 14.75
C ASN A 141 -8.83 -2.35 14.07
N PRO A 142 -9.12 -2.67 12.79
CA PRO A 142 -10.10 -1.94 12.01
C PRO A 142 -11.52 -2.03 12.56
N SER A 143 -11.88 -3.08 13.33
CA SER A 143 -13.23 -3.22 13.88
C SER A 143 -13.61 -2.14 14.90
N PHE A 144 -12.62 -1.46 15.48
CA PHE A 144 -12.83 -0.39 16.45
C PHE A 144 -12.71 1.00 15.84
N GLU A 145 -11.75 1.17 14.92
CA GLU A 145 -11.37 2.51 14.43
C GLU A 145 -11.96 2.85 13.05
N VAL A 146 -12.38 1.86 12.27
CA VAL A 146 -13.02 2.07 10.97
C VAL A 146 -14.53 1.87 11.11
N ASN A 147 -15.32 2.79 10.56
CA ASN A 147 -16.77 2.73 10.64
C ASN A 147 -17.31 1.47 9.95
N SER A 148 -18.44 0.97 10.42
CA SER A 148 -19.06 -0.25 9.89
C SER A 148 -19.52 -0.12 8.44
N ALA A 149 -19.82 1.11 7.99
CA ALA A 149 -20.23 1.39 6.62
C ALA A 149 -19.10 1.15 5.61
N LEU A 150 -17.87 1.56 5.91
CA LEU A 150 -16.70 1.28 5.07
C LEU A 150 -16.29 -0.19 5.18
N LEU A 151 -16.31 -0.75 6.38
CA LEU A 151 -15.98 -2.17 6.58
C LEU A 151 -16.94 -3.11 5.84
N SER A 152 -18.23 -2.82 5.81
CA SER A 152 -19.20 -3.64 5.06
C SER A 152 -19.00 -3.62 3.54
N ARG A 153 -18.22 -2.66 3.02
CA ARG A 153 -17.88 -2.51 1.59
C ARG A 153 -16.42 -2.87 1.28
N SER A 154 -15.65 -3.27 2.30
CA SER A 154 -14.21 -3.49 2.18
C SER A 154 -13.80 -4.85 2.72
N GLN A 155 -12.99 -5.59 1.97
CA GLN A 155 -12.40 -6.81 2.50
C GLN A 155 -11.25 -6.48 3.45
N VAL A 156 -11.21 -7.08 4.63
CA VAL A 156 -10.10 -6.90 5.58
C VAL A 156 -9.03 -7.96 5.32
N TYR A 157 -7.80 -7.52 5.08
CA TYR A 157 -6.63 -8.38 4.92
C TYR A 157 -5.63 -8.14 6.06
N VAL A 158 -5.32 -9.21 6.79
CA VAL A 158 -4.35 -9.18 7.89
C VAL A 158 -2.96 -9.51 7.36
N LEU A 159 -2.06 -8.54 7.46
CA LEU A 159 -0.65 -8.67 7.11
C LEU A 159 0.16 -9.00 8.36
N LYS A 160 1.12 -9.91 8.20
CA LYS A 160 1.99 -10.39 9.28
C LYS A 160 3.35 -9.72 9.21
N ALA A 161 4.03 -9.61 10.36
CA ALA A 161 5.45 -9.31 10.38
C ALA A 161 6.21 -10.39 9.58
N LEU A 162 7.33 -10.00 8.99
CA LEU A 162 8.22 -10.94 8.31
C LEU A 162 8.86 -11.86 9.36
N ASP A 163 8.96 -13.13 9.04
CA ASP A 163 9.76 -14.06 9.84
C ASP A 163 11.25 -13.93 9.50
N ASP A 164 12.07 -14.65 10.27
CA ASP A 164 13.53 -14.67 10.17
C ASP A 164 14.05 -15.07 8.77
N ASP A 165 13.37 -16.00 8.10
CA ASP A 165 13.75 -16.46 6.77
C ASP A 165 13.38 -15.40 5.71
N GLU A 166 12.21 -14.80 5.84
CA GLU A 166 11.73 -13.70 5.02
C GLU A 166 12.61 -12.44 5.18
N MET A 167 13.06 -12.13 6.39
CA MET A 167 13.99 -11.05 6.67
C MET A 167 15.37 -11.29 6.05
N ARG A 168 15.90 -12.52 6.12
CA ARG A 168 17.14 -12.89 5.41
C ARG A 168 17.00 -12.75 3.90
N LEU A 169 15.87 -13.14 3.34
CA LEU A 169 15.58 -12.94 1.91
C LEU A 169 15.55 -11.45 1.53
N LEU A 170 14.98 -10.60 2.39
CA LEU A 170 14.94 -9.16 2.16
C LEU A 170 16.35 -8.55 2.22
N LEU A 171 17.18 -8.95 3.18
CA LEU A 171 18.57 -8.50 3.27
C LEU A 171 19.38 -8.95 2.05
N LYS A 172 19.21 -10.19 1.60
CA LYS A 172 19.84 -10.69 0.38
C LYS A 172 19.46 -9.84 -0.83
N ARG A 173 18.17 -9.52 -0.99
CA ARG A 173 17.71 -8.62 -2.06
C ARG A 173 18.32 -7.22 -1.95
N ALA A 174 18.45 -6.70 -0.73
CA ALA A 174 19.08 -5.40 -0.48
C ALA A 174 20.54 -5.38 -0.93
N HIS A 175 21.28 -6.44 -0.58
CA HIS A 175 22.67 -6.66 -1.00
C HIS A 175 22.80 -6.74 -2.52
N GLU A 176 22.00 -7.59 -3.16
CA GLU A 176 22.05 -7.80 -4.61
C GLU A 176 21.64 -6.56 -5.42
N ARG A 177 20.74 -5.70 -4.93
CA ARG A 177 20.23 -4.55 -5.70
C ARG A 177 20.96 -3.24 -5.42
N VAL A 178 21.34 -2.97 -4.18
CA VAL A 178 21.79 -1.62 -3.75
C VAL A 178 23.08 -1.67 -2.94
N LEU A 179 23.27 -2.70 -2.11
CA LEU A 179 24.37 -2.79 -1.15
C LEU A 179 25.50 -3.73 -1.60
N GLN A 180 25.69 -3.92 -2.92
CA GLN A 180 26.72 -4.80 -3.49
C GLN A 180 28.15 -4.43 -3.07
N HIS A 181 28.36 -3.17 -2.67
CA HIS A 181 29.63 -2.63 -2.20
C HIS A 181 29.94 -2.97 -0.73
N LEU A 182 28.99 -3.56 0.00
CA LEU A 182 29.17 -4.00 1.38
C LEU A 182 29.37 -5.52 1.42
N THR A 183 30.11 -5.98 2.43
CA THR A 183 30.18 -7.40 2.80
C THR A 183 29.58 -7.54 4.19
N PHE A 184 28.68 -8.49 4.38
CA PHE A 184 28.05 -8.76 5.67
C PHE A 184 28.65 -10.02 6.28
N GLU A 185 29.17 -9.91 7.49
CA GLU A 185 29.50 -11.06 8.31
C GLU A 185 28.22 -11.74 8.81
N GLU A 186 28.27 -13.06 9.03
CA GLU A 186 27.11 -13.85 9.46
C GLU A 186 26.50 -13.31 10.78
N VAL A 187 27.34 -12.94 11.74
CA VAL A 187 26.90 -12.32 13.01
C VAL A 187 26.15 -11.00 12.79
N ALA A 188 26.57 -10.20 11.80
CA ALA A 188 25.88 -8.96 11.47
C ALA A 188 24.52 -9.22 10.81
N VAL A 189 24.43 -10.26 9.97
CA VAL A 189 23.16 -10.70 9.37
C VAL A 189 22.18 -11.15 10.45
N ASP A 190 22.60 -12.00 11.37
CA ASP A 190 21.73 -12.48 12.45
C ASP A 190 21.24 -11.33 13.34
N THR A 191 22.13 -10.40 13.70
CA THR A 191 21.76 -9.20 14.49
C THR A 191 20.72 -8.30 13.78
N LEU A 192 20.78 -8.21 12.45
CA LEU A 192 19.82 -7.40 11.68
C LEU A 192 18.46 -8.07 11.53
N VAL A 193 18.42 -9.41 11.57
CA VAL A 193 17.19 -10.18 11.40
C VAL A 193 16.43 -10.29 12.72
N GLY A 194 17.14 -10.52 13.84
CA GLY A 194 16.54 -10.68 15.16
C GLY A 194 17.31 -11.65 16.03
#